data_AF-A0A395J822-F1
#
_entry.id   AF-A0A395J822-F1
#
_cell.length_a   1.000
_cell.length_b   1.000
_cell.length_c   1.000
_cell.angle_alpha   90.00
_cell.angle_beta   90.00
_cell.angle_gamma   90.00
#
_symmetry.space_group_name_H-M   'P 1'
#
loop_
_entity.id
_entity.type
_entity.pdbx_description
1 polymer ?
#
loop_
_entity_poly.entity_id
_entity_poly.type
_entity_poly.pdbx_seq_one_letter_code
_entity_poly.pdbx_strand_id
1 'polypeptide(L)'
;MVFTPPSWVPEAPSNLPDDIPISQFMLNEKYGRKSFKSSLAILSPAEISGKSYTVSEQAQRVAHLARALSKELGWEPNTGTEWDKVMGIFSLNTIDFMTLAYAVHELGGIASPANAQYSAAELEFQLKSSGSKALFTCIPLLETALQAAKGAGIPNDRIFILDVPKEITGGKKVPFKTADDLIAAGGKLPKLEPLKMQKGQAATQTAYLCYSSGTSGLPKGVMISHQNVISNILQLKSYEKDIRDKWETDTELGLGLLPLSHIYGLVVIAQGTTYRGDEIIILPKFELNSFLNSIQQYKIQTLYVVPPIIIQMVNNHSLRSKYDLSSVRSLFTGAAPLGTETAEDLHKIYPKWAIRQGYGLTETSTVVCVSSVKDIWLGSCGSLIPGVRAKLVNPEGVEVTALNEPGELVVQSKSVVLGYLNNDKANEETFIADTDGNGRWMRTGDEAEIRISPSGNEHIFIVDRIKELIKVKGLQVAPAELEAHLLAHPSVADCAVIPIPDDAAGEVPKAYVVKISVSRYRR
;
A
#
# COMPACT_ATOMS: atom_id res chain seq x y z
N MET A 1 15.66 -9.77 -23.09
CA MET A 1 14.28 -9.78 -23.63
C MET A 1 13.45 -8.88 -22.74
N VAL A 2 12.65 -7.96 -23.31
CA VAL A 2 11.74 -7.12 -22.53
C VAL A 2 10.35 -7.74 -22.52
N PHE A 3 9.85 -8.04 -21.33
CA PHE A 3 8.50 -8.53 -21.12
C PHE A 3 7.53 -7.34 -20.99
N THR A 4 6.39 -7.45 -21.65
CA THR A 4 5.32 -6.46 -21.65
C THR A 4 4.00 -7.11 -21.24
N PRO A 5 2.95 -6.33 -20.92
CA PRO A 5 1.65 -6.90 -20.63
C PRO A 5 1.14 -7.74 -21.81
N PRO A 6 0.45 -8.87 -21.55
CA PRO A 6 -0.18 -9.67 -22.59
C PRO A 6 -1.14 -8.84 -23.46
N SER A 7 -1.39 -9.30 -24.69
CA SER A 7 -2.21 -8.57 -25.67
C SER A 7 -3.66 -8.32 -25.24
N TRP A 8 -4.19 -9.08 -24.28
CA TRP A 8 -5.52 -8.86 -23.71
C TRP A 8 -5.55 -7.74 -22.66
N VAL A 9 -4.39 -7.34 -22.11
CA VAL A 9 -4.29 -6.23 -21.16
C VAL A 9 -4.46 -4.92 -21.94
N PRO A 10 -5.41 -4.05 -21.55
CA PRO A 10 -5.59 -2.77 -22.22
C PRO A 10 -4.32 -1.91 -22.18
N GLU A 11 -4.14 -1.06 -23.18
CA GLU A 11 -3.01 -0.12 -23.18
C GLU A 11 -3.06 0.83 -21.97
N ALA A 12 -1.88 1.25 -21.51
CA ALA A 12 -1.80 2.28 -20.49
C ALA A 12 -2.35 3.61 -21.04
N PRO A 13 -2.99 4.44 -20.20
CA PRO A 13 -3.42 5.76 -20.63
C PRO A 13 -2.22 6.55 -21.18
N SER A 14 -2.35 7.02 -22.42
CA SER A 14 -1.28 7.73 -23.14
C SER A 14 -0.94 9.08 -22.50
N ASN A 15 -1.96 9.79 -21.99
CA ASN A 15 -1.84 11.10 -21.37
C ASN A 15 -2.13 11.02 -19.87
N LEU A 16 -1.08 11.03 -19.04
CA LEU A 16 -1.21 11.25 -17.61
C LEU A 16 -1.22 12.76 -17.35
N PRO A 17 -2.13 13.28 -16.50
CA PRO A 17 -2.02 14.67 -16.08
C PRO A 17 -0.70 14.88 -15.35
N ASP A 18 -0.03 15.98 -15.69
CA ASP A 18 1.32 16.30 -15.23
C ASP A 18 1.44 17.72 -14.64
N ASP A 19 0.31 18.42 -14.53
CA ASP A 19 0.15 19.82 -14.15
C ASP A 19 -0.86 20.02 -13.00
N ILE A 20 -1.20 18.94 -12.27
CA ILE A 20 -2.09 18.97 -11.11
C ILE A 20 -1.59 18.07 -9.99
N PRO A 21 -1.93 18.38 -8.73
CA PRO A 21 -1.67 17.47 -7.62
C PRO A 21 -2.66 16.30 -7.65
N ILE A 22 -2.28 15.20 -7.00
CA ILE A 22 -3.14 14.03 -6.80
C ILE A 22 -4.47 14.38 -6.11
N SER A 23 -4.49 15.38 -5.22
CA SER A 23 -5.73 15.85 -4.58
C SER A 23 -6.74 16.38 -5.61
N GLN A 24 -6.31 17.18 -6.58
CA GLN A 24 -7.17 17.68 -7.66
C GLN A 24 -7.55 16.56 -8.64
N PHE A 25 -6.65 15.62 -8.92
CA PHE A 25 -6.97 14.43 -9.72
C PHE A 25 -8.08 13.59 -9.07
N MET A 26 -7.99 13.41 -7.76
CA MET A 26 -8.94 12.60 -6.98
C MET A 26 -10.26 13.33 -6.72
N LEU A 27 -10.25 14.65 -6.53
CA LEU A 27 -11.42 15.43 -6.15
C LEU A 27 -12.02 16.22 -7.34
N ASN A 28 -11.83 15.72 -8.56
CA ASN A 28 -12.39 16.31 -9.77
C ASN A 28 -12.79 15.23 -10.79
N GLU A 29 -14.00 15.31 -11.33
CA GLU A 29 -14.53 14.35 -12.31
C GLU A 29 -13.85 14.46 -13.69
N LYS A 30 -13.19 15.59 -13.99
CA LYS A 30 -12.54 15.84 -15.30
C LYS A 30 -11.48 14.80 -15.66
N TYR A 31 -10.87 14.15 -14.67
CA TYR A 31 -9.76 13.22 -14.88
C TYR A 31 -10.19 11.77 -14.89
N GLY A 32 -11.46 11.48 -15.19
CA GLY A 32 -11.95 10.14 -15.48
C GLY A 32 -12.30 9.27 -14.28
N ARG A 33 -12.27 9.82 -13.05
CA ARG A 33 -12.82 9.10 -11.88
C ARG A 33 -14.32 8.84 -12.05
N LYS A 34 -14.85 7.91 -11.26
CA LYS A 34 -16.31 7.74 -11.15
C LYS A 34 -16.93 9.05 -10.65
N SER A 35 -18.09 9.41 -11.22
CA SER A 35 -18.79 10.63 -10.83
C SER A 35 -19.11 10.63 -9.34
N PHE A 36 -19.14 11.79 -8.72
CA PHE A 36 -19.43 11.97 -7.30
C PHE A 36 -20.81 11.44 -6.95
N LYS A 37 -21.78 11.64 -7.85
CA LYS A 37 -23.17 11.15 -7.68
C LYS A 37 -23.27 9.63 -7.71
N SER A 38 -22.42 8.96 -8.49
CA SER A 38 -22.44 7.49 -8.64
C SER A 38 -21.36 6.80 -7.81
N SER A 39 -20.52 7.56 -7.11
CA SER A 39 -19.55 7.02 -6.16
C SER A 39 -20.26 6.71 -4.85
N LEU A 40 -19.90 5.59 -4.23
CA LEU A 40 -20.31 5.28 -2.88
C LEU A 40 -19.50 6.11 -1.87
N ALA A 41 -19.97 6.17 -0.63
CA ALA A 41 -19.32 6.92 0.42
C ALA A 41 -18.10 6.17 0.97
N ILE A 42 -17.17 6.90 1.58
CA ILE A 42 -16.18 6.29 2.47
C ILE A 42 -16.83 6.21 3.84
N LEU A 43 -16.81 5.04 4.47
CA LEU A 43 -17.52 4.80 5.71
C LEU A 43 -16.61 4.21 6.78
N SER A 44 -16.88 4.59 8.02
CA SER A 44 -16.31 3.99 9.22
C SER A 44 -17.44 3.28 9.96
N PRO A 45 -17.28 1.99 10.35
CA PRO A 45 -18.36 1.21 10.95
C PRO A 45 -19.08 1.90 12.10
N ALA A 46 -20.36 1.57 12.29
CA ALA A 46 -21.19 2.14 13.34
C ALA A 46 -20.61 1.85 14.74
N GLU A 47 -20.01 0.68 14.92
CA GLU A 47 -19.34 0.25 16.16
C GLU A 47 -17.99 0.93 16.39
N ILE A 48 -17.56 1.80 15.48
CA ILE A 48 -16.26 2.46 15.43
C ILE A 48 -16.47 3.98 15.48
N SER A 49 -17.15 4.56 14.49
CA SER A 49 -17.55 5.97 14.56
C SER A 49 -18.88 6.29 13.89
N GLY A 50 -19.36 5.42 13.00
CA GLY A 50 -20.55 5.65 12.18
C GLY A 50 -20.42 6.81 11.19
N LYS A 51 -19.23 7.42 11.08
CA LYS A 51 -18.96 8.49 10.14
C LYS A 51 -18.98 7.95 8.71
N SER A 52 -19.62 8.68 7.83
CA SER A 52 -19.63 8.41 6.39
C SER A 52 -19.52 9.73 5.65
N TYR A 53 -18.71 9.74 4.60
CA TYR A 53 -18.53 10.91 3.75
C TYR A 53 -18.70 10.52 2.29
N THR A 54 -19.62 11.21 1.62
CA THR A 54 -19.64 11.27 0.17
C THR A 54 -18.35 11.94 -0.33
N VAL A 55 -18.05 11.74 -1.62
CA VAL A 55 -16.89 12.38 -2.25
C VAL A 55 -16.98 13.90 -2.19
N SER A 56 -18.19 14.46 -2.35
CA SER A 56 -18.42 15.91 -2.24
C SER A 56 -18.14 16.44 -0.83
N GLU A 57 -18.57 15.72 0.21
CA GLU A 57 -18.27 16.07 1.60
C GLU A 57 -16.77 15.95 1.87
N GLN A 58 -16.10 14.91 1.36
CA GLN A 58 -14.65 14.78 1.47
C GLN A 58 -13.93 15.97 0.81
N ALA A 59 -14.32 16.36 -0.40
CA ALA A 59 -13.74 17.52 -1.09
C ALA A 59 -13.91 18.82 -0.28
N GLN A 60 -15.08 19.00 0.34
CA GLN A 60 -15.33 20.14 1.22
C GLN A 60 -14.46 20.08 2.48
N ARG A 61 -14.34 18.90 3.11
CA ARG A 61 -13.49 18.68 4.29
C ARG A 61 -12.02 18.95 3.97
N VAL A 62 -11.52 18.49 2.83
CA VAL A 62 -10.17 18.78 2.33
C VAL A 62 -9.94 20.29 2.20
N ALA A 63 -10.87 20.99 1.53
CA ALA A 63 -10.76 22.44 1.35
C ALA A 63 -10.78 23.21 2.68
N HIS A 64 -11.57 22.76 3.66
CA HIS A 64 -11.60 23.36 4.99
C HIS A 64 -10.33 23.05 5.78
N LEU A 65 -9.87 21.81 5.79
CA LEU A 65 -8.65 21.42 6.48
C LEU A 65 -7.44 22.16 5.91
N ALA A 66 -7.33 22.30 4.58
CA ALA A 66 -6.26 23.05 3.95
C ALA A 66 -6.22 24.52 4.42
N ARG A 67 -7.37 25.19 4.51
CA ARG A 67 -7.47 26.57 5.04
C ARG A 67 -7.00 26.66 6.50
N ALA A 68 -7.40 25.69 7.32
CA ALA A 68 -7.00 25.65 8.71
C ALA A 68 -5.49 25.43 8.84
N LEU A 69 -4.91 24.47 8.09
CA LEU A 69 -3.47 24.22 8.08
C LEU A 69 -2.68 25.43 7.56
N SER A 70 -3.15 26.12 6.52
CA SER A 70 -2.56 27.39 6.05
C SER A 70 -2.48 28.40 7.20
N LYS A 71 -3.58 28.62 7.92
CA LYS A 71 -3.61 29.55 9.06
C LYS A 71 -2.71 29.12 10.22
N GLU A 72 -2.71 27.84 10.58
CA GLU A 72 -1.98 27.33 11.74
C GLU A 72 -0.47 27.24 11.49
N LEU A 73 -0.06 26.94 10.26
CA LEU A 73 1.34 26.66 9.91
C LEU A 73 1.99 27.77 9.06
N GLY A 74 1.21 28.75 8.59
CA GLY A 74 1.67 29.78 7.66
C GLY A 74 1.98 29.24 6.26
N TRP A 75 1.38 28.11 5.89
CA TRP A 75 1.60 27.46 4.60
C TRP A 75 0.66 28.02 3.56
N GLU A 76 1.20 28.64 2.52
CA GLU A 76 0.41 29.15 1.41
C GLU A 76 0.61 28.33 0.14
N PRO A 77 -0.44 28.04 -0.64
CA PRO A 77 -0.27 27.45 -1.96
C PRO A 77 0.58 28.36 -2.85
N ASN A 78 1.33 27.77 -3.79
CA ASN A 78 2.18 28.48 -4.75
C ASN A 78 3.37 29.27 -4.15
N THR A 79 3.66 29.12 -2.86
CA THR A 79 4.81 29.77 -2.18
C THR A 79 5.76 28.71 -1.62
N GLY A 80 7.07 28.90 -1.80
CA GLY A 80 8.08 27.94 -1.35
C GLY A 80 8.07 26.62 -2.13
N THR A 81 8.70 25.60 -1.57
CA THR A 81 8.82 24.25 -2.12
C THR A 81 7.95 23.27 -1.32
N GLU A 82 7.78 22.05 -1.83
CA GLU A 82 7.08 20.99 -1.11
C GLU A 82 7.80 20.59 0.19
N TRP A 83 9.11 20.76 0.26
CA TRP A 83 9.96 20.46 1.42
C TRP A 83 9.81 21.46 2.57
N ASP A 84 9.25 22.64 2.29
CA ASP A 84 8.87 23.60 3.34
C ASP A 84 7.60 23.15 4.08
N LYS A 85 6.85 22.19 3.50
CA LYS A 85 5.49 21.83 3.91
C LYS A 85 5.34 20.32 4.10
N VAL A 86 6.26 19.71 4.84
CA VAL A 86 6.22 18.27 5.12
C VAL A 86 5.38 18.00 6.37
N MET A 87 4.30 17.24 6.20
CA MET A 87 3.41 16.80 7.28
C MET A 87 3.68 15.34 7.63
N GLY A 88 4.12 15.07 8.87
CA GLY A 88 4.18 13.71 9.39
C GLY A 88 2.77 13.19 9.71
N ILE A 89 2.47 11.93 9.39
CA ILE A 89 1.20 11.28 9.72
C ILE A 89 1.48 9.96 10.43
N PHE A 90 1.40 9.94 11.76
CA PHE A 90 1.64 8.76 12.59
C PHE A 90 0.35 8.33 13.30
N SER A 91 -0.48 7.58 12.59
CA SER A 91 -1.83 7.23 13.04
C SER A 91 -2.21 5.81 12.64
N LEU A 92 -3.12 5.20 13.41
CA LEU A 92 -3.96 4.10 12.93
C LEU A 92 -4.79 4.56 11.72
N ASN A 93 -5.42 3.63 11.02
CA ASN A 93 -6.32 3.99 9.92
C ASN A 93 -7.50 4.83 10.45
N THR A 94 -7.77 5.95 9.78
CA THR A 94 -8.92 6.81 10.07
C THR A 94 -9.59 7.24 8.77
N ILE A 95 -10.87 7.59 8.86
CA ILE A 95 -11.64 8.05 7.70
C ILE A 95 -11.08 9.35 7.10
N ASP A 96 -10.42 10.18 7.92
CA ASP A 96 -9.82 11.46 7.49
C ASP A 96 -8.34 11.36 7.11
N PHE A 97 -7.75 10.16 7.07
CA PHE A 97 -6.35 9.97 6.70
C PHE A 97 -6.05 10.55 5.30
N MET A 98 -6.90 10.25 4.32
CA MET A 98 -6.78 10.81 2.97
C MET A 98 -7.23 12.27 2.88
N THR A 99 -8.22 12.67 3.68
CA THR A 99 -8.62 14.09 3.81
C THR A 99 -7.42 14.95 4.22
N LEU A 100 -6.63 14.48 5.18
CA LEU A 100 -5.39 15.13 5.61
C LEU A 100 -4.34 15.15 4.50
N ALA A 101 -4.05 14.00 3.88
CA ALA A 101 -3.06 13.93 2.81
C ALA A 101 -3.38 14.92 1.68
N TYR A 102 -4.63 14.94 1.21
CA TYR A 102 -5.06 15.86 0.16
C TYR A 102 -5.05 17.32 0.60
N ALA A 103 -5.38 17.64 1.86
CA ALA A 103 -5.28 19.00 2.36
C ALA A 103 -3.84 19.52 2.37
N VAL A 104 -2.86 18.66 2.66
CA VAL A 104 -1.43 18.97 2.54
C VAL A 104 -1.03 19.18 1.08
N HIS A 105 -1.55 18.36 0.16
CA HIS A 105 -1.29 18.53 -1.28
C HIS A 105 -1.89 19.79 -1.86
N GLU A 106 -3.08 20.23 -1.42
CA GLU A 106 -3.66 21.52 -1.84
C GLU A 106 -2.81 22.73 -1.41
N LEU A 107 -1.97 22.57 -0.38
CA LEU A 107 -0.98 23.57 0.02
C LEU A 107 0.36 23.41 -0.71
N GLY A 108 0.49 22.41 -1.58
CA GLY A 108 1.71 22.06 -2.31
C GLY A 108 2.77 21.35 -1.44
N GLY A 109 2.37 20.70 -0.35
CA GLY A 109 3.27 20.00 0.58
C GLY A 109 3.36 18.49 0.39
N ILE A 110 4.19 17.85 1.23
CA ILE A 110 4.41 16.40 1.25
C ILE A 110 3.67 15.77 2.42
N ALA A 111 2.91 14.70 2.16
CA ALA A 111 2.41 13.82 3.21
C ALA A 111 3.44 12.70 3.49
N SER A 112 3.98 12.63 4.70
CA SER A 112 4.90 11.57 5.12
C SER A 112 4.22 10.64 6.14
N PRO A 113 3.51 9.61 5.67
CA PRO A 113 2.90 8.66 6.57
C PRO A 113 3.96 7.75 7.22
N ALA A 114 3.76 7.47 8.49
CA ALA A 114 4.63 6.62 9.31
C ALA A 114 3.86 5.37 9.76
N ASN A 115 4.56 4.25 9.88
CA ASN A 115 3.97 3.02 10.38
C ASN A 115 3.53 3.21 11.84
N ALA A 116 2.25 2.92 12.14
CA ALA A 116 1.66 3.04 13.47
C ALA A 116 2.33 2.16 14.55
N GLN A 117 3.13 1.17 14.14
CA GLN A 117 3.88 0.28 15.04
C GLN A 117 5.27 0.80 15.40
N TYR A 118 5.71 1.92 14.82
CA TYR A 118 7.02 2.49 15.15
C TYR A 118 7.13 2.84 16.63
N SER A 119 8.32 2.54 17.17
CA SER A 119 8.82 3.13 18.41
C SER A 119 9.04 4.64 18.27
N ALA A 120 9.21 5.33 19.39
CA ALA A 120 9.49 6.77 19.36
C ALA A 120 10.80 7.09 18.61
N ALA A 121 11.80 6.22 18.70
CA ALA A 121 13.09 6.42 18.03
C ALA A 121 12.98 6.26 16.50
N GLU A 122 12.24 5.26 16.03
CA GLU A 122 11.99 5.05 14.60
C GLU A 122 11.17 6.20 14.00
N LEU A 123 10.14 6.65 14.74
CA LEU A 123 9.36 7.81 14.33
C LEU A 123 10.19 9.10 14.34
N GLU A 124 11.00 9.33 15.38
CA GLU A 124 11.91 10.49 15.44
C GLU A 124 12.86 10.52 14.24
N PHE A 125 13.44 9.36 13.91
CA PHE A 125 14.30 9.22 12.73
C PHE A 125 13.56 9.63 11.45
N GLN A 126 12.35 9.12 11.23
CA GLN A 126 11.54 9.50 10.07
C GLN A 126 11.23 11.00 10.07
N LEU A 127 10.78 11.58 11.18
CA LEU A 127 10.43 13.00 11.28
C LEU A 127 11.63 13.92 10.98
N LYS A 128 12.83 13.55 11.44
CA LYS A 128 14.07 14.28 11.13
C LYS A 128 14.46 14.12 9.67
N SER A 129 14.47 12.87 9.19
CA SER A 129 14.90 12.54 7.82
C SER A 129 13.98 13.18 6.78
N SER A 130 12.67 13.23 7.03
CA SER A 130 11.69 13.84 6.14
C SER A 130 11.69 15.37 6.18
N GLY A 131 12.26 15.97 7.23
CA GLY A 131 12.14 17.39 7.49
C GLY A 131 10.73 17.83 7.92
N SER A 132 9.94 16.92 8.50
CA SER A 132 8.57 17.19 8.98
C SER A 132 8.49 18.46 9.84
N LYS A 133 7.54 19.35 9.51
CA LYS A 133 7.34 20.61 10.25
C LYS A 133 6.18 20.54 11.25
N ALA A 134 5.30 19.57 11.07
CA ALA A 134 4.10 19.32 11.87
C ALA A 134 3.78 17.81 11.85
N LEU A 135 2.95 17.36 12.78
CA LEU A 135 2.59 15.96 12.96
C LEU A 135 1.10 15.81 13.25
N PHE A 136 0.41 14.96 12.49
CA PHE A 136 -0.86 14.38 12.93
C PHE A 136 -0.61 13.01 13.54
N THR A 137 -1.26 12.76 14.68
CA THR A 137 -1.28 11.45 15.32
C THR A 137 -2.68 11.09 15.81
N CYS A 138 -2.88 9.97 16.48
CA CYS A 138 -4.13 9.62 17.13
C CYS A 138 -3.90 9.35 18.61
N ILE A 139 -4.96 9.45 19.43
CA ILE A 139 -4.85 9.34 20.89
C ILE A 139 -4.10 8.09 21.39
N PRO A 140 -4.30 6.87 20.83
CA PRO A 140 -3.56 5.68 21.24
C PRO A 140 -2.05 5.76 21.03
N LEU A 141 -1.61 6.57 20.07
CA LEU A 141 -0.21 6.72 19.66
C LEU A 141 0.41 8.03 20.16
N LEU A 142 -0.37 8.86 20.86
CA LEU A 142 0.02 10.22 21.23
C LEU A 142 1.27 10.27 22.10
N GLU A 143 1.45 9.34 23.04
CA GLU A 143 2.64 9.32 23.90
C GLU A 143 3.92 9.14 23.08
N THR A 144 3.97 8.10 22.24
CA THR A 144 5.06 7.85 21.29
C THR A 144 5.29 9.03 20.36
N ALA A 145 4.20 9.62 19.84
CA ALA A 145 4.25 10.78 18.96
C ALA A 145 4.90 12.00 19.63
N LEU A 146 4.54 12.28 20.88
CA LEU A 146 5.08 13.41 21.65
C LEU A 146 6.57 13.23 21.94
N GLN A 147 6.99 12.01 22.28
CA GLN A 147 8.41 11.71 22.50
C GLN A 147 9.21 11.92 21.21
N ALA A 148 8.74 11.38 20.09
CA ALA A 148 9.40 11.51 18.79
C ALA A 148 9.43 12.96 18.29
N ALA A 149 8.30 13.67 18.40
CA ALA A 149 8.17 15.07 18.01
C ALA A 149 9.14 15.96 18.79
N LYS A 150 9.27 15.74 20.10
CA LYS A 150 10.27 16.44 20.93
C LYS A 150 11.69 16.17 20.43
N GLY A 151 12.04 14.93 20.13
CA GLY A 151 13.35 14.56 19.59
C GLY A 151 13.64 15.19 18.23
N ALA A 152 12.61 15.32 17.38
CA ALA A 152 12.67 15.95 16.06
C ALA A 152 12.56 17.48 16.07
N GLY A 153 12.28 18.10 17.23
CA GLY A 153 12.12 19.55 17.36
C GLY A 153 10.78 20.11 16.84
N ILE A 154 9.74 19.27 16.75
CA ILE A 154 8.38 19.70 16.38
C ILE A 154 7.67 20.18 17.67
N PRO A 155 7.24 21.46 17.74
CA PRO A 155 6.59 21.99 18.93
C PRO A 155 5.16 21.45 19.09
N ASN A 156 4.67 21.41 20.33
CA ASN A 156 3.35 20.83 20.66
C ASN A 156 2.17 21.51 19.97
N ASP A 157 2.28 22.79 19.63
CA ASP A 157 1.25 23.54 18.89
C ASP A 157 1.17 23.18 17.40
N ARG A 158 2.10 22.36 16.90
CA ARG A 158 2.10 21.75 15.56
C ARG A 158 1.81 20.25 15.59
N ILE A 159 1.26 19.76 16.69
CA ILE A 159 0.79 18.39 16.85
C ILE A 159 -0.73 18.39 16.88
N PHE A 160 -1.33 17.58 16.01
CA PHE A 160 -2.77 17.52 15.80
C PHE A 160 -3.28 16.09 15.90
N ILE A 161 -4.59 15.92 16.11
CA ILE A 161 -5.22 14.61 16.34
C ILE A 161 -6.11 14.22 15.16
N LEU A 162 -5.83 13.08 14.55
CA LEU A 162 -6.80 12.32 13.76
C LEU A 162 -7.71 11.53 14.70
N ASP A 163 -9.01 11.74 14.54
CA ASP A 163 -10.01 11.08 15.37
C ASP A 163 -10.04 9.57 15.08
N VAL A 164 -9.98 8.80 16.16
CA VAL A 164 -10.23 7.35 16.18
C VAL A 164 -11.45 7.08 17.07
N PRO A 165 -12.10 5.92 16.90
CA PRO A 165 -13.26 5.49 17.69
C PRO A 165 -13.18 5.75 19.18
N LYS A 166 -14.33 6.07 19.80
CA LYS A 166 -14.40 6.25 21.26
C LYS A 166 -14.03 4.97 22.00
N GLU A 167 -14.36 3.83 21.43
CA GLU A 167 -14.05 2.48 21.90
C GLU A 167 -12.53 2.25 21.97
N ILE A 168 -11.76 2.90 21.09
CA ILE A 168 -10.30 2.83 21.07
C ILE A 168 -9.68 3.90 21.99
N THR A 169 -10.28 5.09 22.07
CA THR A 169 -9.76 6.17 22.93
C THR A 169 -10.15 6.02 24.41
N GLY A 170 -11.13 5.17 24.74
CA GLY A 170 -11.77 5.14 26.05
C GLY A 170 -12.48 6.45 26.41
N GLY A 171 -12.83 7.27 25.41
CA GLY A 171 -13.38 8.61 25.61
C GLY A 171 -12.38 9.65 26.16
N LYS A 172 -11.08 9.34 26.15
CA LYS A 172 -10.02 10.25 26.61
C LYS A 172 -10.03 11.53 25.78
N LYS A 173 -9.97 12.68 26.45
CA LYS A 173 -9.75 13.99 25.83
C LYS A 173 -8.30 14.42 26.01
N VAL A 174 -7.75 15.10 25.02
CA VAL A 174 -6.36 15.57 25.00
C VAL A 174 -6.31 17.04 24.59
N PRO A 175 -5.32 17.84 25.05
CA PRO A 175 -5.27 19.28 24.81
C PRO A 175 -4.69 19.63 23.43
N PHE A 176 -5.04 18.88 22.39
CA PHE A 176 -4.58 19.07 21.01
C PHE A 176 -5.79 19.22 20.09
N LYS A 177 -5.68 20.07 19.07
CA LYS A 177 -6.75 20.28 18.09
C LYS A 177 -6.96 19.01 17.28
N THR A 178 -8.21 18.59 17.11
CA THR A 178 -8.58 17.47 16.25
C THR A 178 -8.70 17.91 14.79
N ALA A 179 -8.69 16.94 13.86
CA ALA A 179 -8.98 17.19 12.46
C ALA A 179 -10.37 17.80 12.29
N ASP A 180 -11.38 17.35 13.06
CA ASP A 180 -12.71 17.94 13.04
C ASP A 180 -12.73 19.40 13.55
N ASP A 181 -11.97 19.73 14.60
CA ASP A 181 -11.83 21.11 15.08
C ASP A 181 -11.23 22.02 13.98
N LEU A 182 -10.18 21.53 13.32
CA LEU A 182 -9.53 22.25 12.23
C LEU A 182 -10.45 22.41 11.02
N ILE A 183 -11.17 21.36 10.62
CA ILE A 183 -12.15 21.42 9.53
C ILE A 183 -13.28 22.40 9.85
N ALA A 184 -13.81 22.40 11.07
CA ALA A 184 -14.84 23.34 11.50
C ALA A 184 -14.34 24.79 11.52
N ALA A 185 -13.10 25.01 11.96
CA ALA A 185 -12.47 26.33 11.92
C ALA A 185 -12.21 26.80 10.48
N GLY A 186 -11.68 25.92 9.63
CA GLY A 186 -11.36 26.19 8.23
C GLY A 186 -12.57 26.51 7.38
N GLY A 187 -13.74 25.95 7.69
CA GLY A 187 -15.01 26.31 7.05
C GLY A 187 -15.41 27.78 7.23
N LYS A 188 -14.84 28.47 8.22
CA LYS A 188 -15.07 29.90 8.51
C LYS A 188 -13.96 30.80 7.96
N LEU A 189 -12.91 30.24 7.37
CA LEU A 189 -11.78 30.98 6.80
C LEU A 189 -12.01 31.30 5.31
N PRO A 190 -11.38 32.37 4.79
CA PRO A 190 -11.38 32.67 3.35
C PRO A 190 -10.90 31.48 2.52
N LYS A 191 -11.37 31.41 1.26
CA LYS A 191 -10.86 30.42 0.31
C LYS A 191 -9.38 30.71 0.02
N LEU A 192 -8.58 29.65 -0.09
CA LEU A 192 -7.21 29.74 -0.58
C LEU A 192 -7.21 29.89 -2.10
N GLU A 193 -6.15 30.50 -2.62
CA GLU A 193 -5.83 30.41 -4.05
C GLU A 193 -5.59 28.93 -4.42
N PRO A 194 -6.09 28.44 -5.56
CA PRO A 194 -5.80 27.08 -6.00
C PRO A 194 -4.30 26.86 -6.18
N LEU A 195 -3.80 25.67 -5.83
CA LEU A 195 -2.46 25.26 -6.23
C LEU A 195 -2.38 25.18 -7.76
N LYS A 196 -1.39 25.86 -8.34
CA LYS A 196 -1.09 25.90 -9.77
C LYS A 196 0.23 25.19 -9.98
N MET A 197 0.18 24.01 -10.59
CA MET A 197 1.38 23.30 -11.00
C MET A 197 1.66 23.59 -12.48
N GLN A 198 2.93 23.70 -12.83
CA GLN A 198 3.39 23.83 -14.20
C GLN A 198 3.34 22.47 -14.89
N LYS A 199 3.29 22.47 -16.22
CA LYS A 199 3.38 21.24 -17.02
C LYS A 199 4.64 20.44 -16.65
N GLY A 200 4.46 19.16 -16.37
CA GLY A 200 5.52 18.24 -15.95
C GLY A 200 5.85 18.28 -14.46
N GLN A 201 5.38 19.26 -13.69
CA GLN A 201 5.71 19.41 -12.28
C GLN A 201 5.14 18.25 -11.43
N ALA A 202 3.99 17.69 -11.78
CA ALA A 202 3.44 16.56 -11.03
C ALA A 202 4.27 15.28 -11.19
N ALA A 203 5.08 15.19 -12.25
CA ALA A 203 5.98 14.07 -12.48
C ALA A 203 7.24 14.15 -11.61
N THR A 204 7.63 15.33 -11.13
CA THR A 204 8.88 15.57 -10.41
C THR A 204 8.70 16.04 -8.97
N GLN A 205 7.55 16.60 -8.61
CA GLN A 205 7.24 17.05 -7.26
C GLN A 205 6.77 15.90 -6.38
N THR A 206 7.41 15.74 -5.22
CA THR A 206 7.06 14.70 -4.25
C THR A 206 5.70 14.98 -3.62
N ALA A 207 4.81 13.98 -3.67
CA ALA A 207 3.50 14.01 -3.02
C ALA A 207 3.52 13.26 -1.70
N TYR A 208 4.19 12.10 -1.69
CA TYR A 208 4.31 11.24 -0.53
C TYR A 208 5.76 10.88 -0.28
N LEU A 209 6.13 10.86 1.00
CA LEU A 209 7.41 10.34 1.47
C LEU A 209 7.15 9.15 2.40
N CYS A 210 7.16 7.95 1.80
CA CYS A 210 6.91 6.69 2.51
C CYS A 210 8.25 6.05 2.87
N TYR A 211 8.37 5.52 4.09
CA TYR A 211 9.63 4.89 4.52
C TYR A 211 9.55 3.37 4.30
N SER A 212 10.37 2.86 3.39
CA SER A 212 10.50 1.41 3.18
C SER A 212 11.48 0.83 4.19
N SER A 213 11.11 -0.29 4.82
CA SER A 213 12.00 -1.07 5.66
C SER A 213 13.06 -1.70 4.76
N GLY A 214 14.18 -1.01 4.56
CA GLY A 214 15.30 -1.57 3.83
C GLY A 214 15.76 -2.88 4.48
N THR A 215 16.18 -3.85 3.67
CA THR A 215 16.51 -5.22 4.08
C THR A 215 17.75 -5.37 4.99
N SER A 216 18.41 -4.28 5.40
CA SER A 216 19.60 -4.35 6.27
C SER A 216 19.99 -3.03 6.97
N GLY A 217 19.08 -2.04 7.05
CA GLY A 217 19.43 -0.71 7.56
C GLY A 217 18.23 0.13 7.98
N LEU A 218 18.50 1.37 8.41
CA LEU A 218 17.44 2.34 8.75
C LEU A 218 16.47 2.51 7.56
N PRO A 219 15.16 2.69 7.82
CA PRO A 219 14.18 2.82 6.75
C PRO A 219 14.55 3.94 5.76
N LYS A 220 14.36 3.71 4.46
CA LYS A 220 14.71 4.67 3.40
C LYS A 220 13.47 5.49 3.04
N GLY A 221 13.58 6.82 3.03
CA GLY A 221 12.49 7.68 2.58
C GLY A 221 12.33 7.62 1.07
N VAL A 222 11.27 6.99 0.58
CA VAL A 222 10.95 6.86 -0.85
C VAL A 222 10.16 8.08 -1.32
N MET A 223 10.71 8.83 -2.26
CA MET A 223 10.10 10.04 -2.83
C MET A 223 9.14 9.69 -3.96
N ILE A 224 7.84 9.74 -3.68
CA ILE A 224 6.77 9.36 -4.61
C ILE A 224 6.12 10.62 -5.16
N SER A 225 6.19 10.82 -6.49
CA SER A 225 5.57 11.98 -7.13
C SER A 225 4.05 11.87 -7.21
N HIS A 226 3.39 13.01 -7.45
CA HIS A 226 1.95 13.01 -7.74
C HIS A 226 1.62 12.10 -8.93
N GLN A 227 2.38 12.20 -10.03
CA GLN A 227 2.15 11.42 -11.23
C GLN A 227 2.43 9.92 -11.02
N ASN A 228 3.37 9.53 -10.16
CA ASN A 228 3.61 8.11 -9.89
C ASN A 228 2.36 7.42 -9.33
N VAL A 229 1.66 8.08 -8.40
CA VAL A 229 0.40 7.59 -7.83
C VAL A 229 -0.72 7.59 -8.86
N ILE A 230 -0.87 8.70 -9.61
CA ILE A 230 -1.87 8.82 -10.69
C ILE A 230 -1.69 7.72 -11.73
N SER A 231 -0.45 7.44 -12.13
CA SER A 231 -0.11 6.36 -13.05
C SER A 231 -0.64 5.02 -12.55
N ASN A 232 -0.30 4.63 -11.32
CA ASN A 232 -0.68 3.30 -10.82
C ASN A 232 -2.20 3.15 -10.66
N ILE A 233 -2.90 4.20 -10.21
CA ILE A 233 -4.37 4.22 -10.15
C ILE A 233 -4.99 3.96 -11.52
N LEU A 234 -4.51 4.67 -12.55
CA LEU A 234 -5.03 4.52 -13.89
C LEU A 234 -4.66 3.17 -14.53
N GLN A 235 -3.46 2.66 -14.28
CA GLN A 235 -3.01 1.35 -14.75
C GLN A 235 -3.90 0.24 -14.15
N LEU A 236 -4.17 0.27 -12.84
CA LEU A 236 -5.06 -0.69 -12.18
C LEU A 236 -6.50 -0.58 -12.68
N LYS A 237 -7.04 0.64 -12.81
CA LYS A 237 -8.38 0.84 -13.37
C LYS A 237 -8.48 0.28 -14.79
N SER A 238 -7.48 0.55 -15.64
CA SER A 238 -7.45 0.03 -17.01
C SER A 238 -7.37 -1.50 -17.02
N TYR A 239 -6.53 -2.09 -16.18
CA TYR A 239 -6.38 -3.54 -16.09
C TYR A 239 -7.67 -4.27 -15.73
N GLU A 240 -8.51 -3.66 -14.89
CA GLU A 240 -9.76 -4.27 -14.42
C GLU A 240 -10.99 -3.87 -15.25
N LYS A 241 -10.85 -2.94 -16.19
CA LYS A 241 -11.95 -2.35 -16.96
C LYS A 241 -12.85 -3.40 -17.59
N ASP A 242 -12.26 -4.34 -18.33
CA ASP A 242 -12.98 -5.40 -19.04
C ASP A 242 -13.88 -6.27 -18.16
N ILE A 243 -13.52 -6.39 -16.89
CA ILE A 243 -14.25 -7.20 -15.91
C ILE A 243 -15.34 -6.36 -15.26
N ARG A 244 -14.99 -5.15 -14.83
CA ARG A 244 -15.91 -4.26 -14.12
C ARG A 244 -17.02 -3.74 -15.02
N ASP A 245 -16.73 -3.48 -16.31
CA ASP A 245 -17.73 -3.05 -17.29
C ASP A 245 -18.84 -4.10 -17.51
N LYS A 246 -18.61 -5.35 -17.12
CA LYS A 246 -19.59 -6.45 -17.22
C LYS A 246 -20.42 -6.63 -15.96
N TRP A 247 -20.11 -5.91 -14.88
CA TRP A 247 -20.89 -6.00 -13.65
C TRP A 247 -22.19 -5.19 -13.79
N GLU A 248 -23.25 -5.68 -13.16
CA GLU A 248 -24.53 -4.94 -13.08
C GLU A 248 -24.35 -3.60 -12.36
N THR A 249 -23.53 -3.60 -11.31
CA THR A 249 -23.05 -2.41 -10.62
C THR A 249 -21.53 -2.36 -10.72
N ASP A 250 -20.99 -1.32 -11.32
CA ASP A 250 -19.55 -1.15 -11.54
C ASP A 250 -18.81 -0.59 -10.31
N THR A 251 -19.49 -0.47 -9.17
CA THR A 251 -18.93 -0.19 -7.85
C THR A 251 -18.99 -1.42 -6.95
N GLU A 252 -18.12 -1.46 -5.94
CA GLU A 252 -18.06 -2.54 -4.95
C GLU A 252 -17.78 -2.02 -3.54
N LEU A 253 -17.96 -2.90 -2.56
CA LEU A 253 -17.60 -2.63 -1.17
C LEU A 253 -16.36 -3.43 -0.78
N GLY A 254 -15.38 -2.74 -0.21
CA GLY A 254 -14.13 -3.29 0.30
C GLY A 254 -13.81 -2.87 1.74
N LEU A 255 -12.79 -3.49 2.33
CA LEU A 255 -12.29 -3.12 3.66
C LEU A 255 -11.00 -2.32 3.58
N GLY A 256 -10.97 -1.19 4.27
CA GLY A 256 -9.79 -0.36 4.50
C GLY A 256 -9.06 -0.78 5.77
N LEU A 257 -8.58 -2.02 5.80
CA LEU A 257 -8.00 -2.63 7.00
C LEU A 257 -6.47 -2.55 7.01
N LEU A 258 -5.82 -2.64 5.84
CA LEU A 258 -4.36 -2.58 5.75
C LEU A 258 -3.89 -1.16 6.07
N PRO A 259 -2.70 -0.98 6.67
CA PRO A 259 -2.22 0.34 7.07
C PRO A 259 -2.22 1.32 5.89
N LEU A 260 -2.94 2.44 6.04
CA LEU A 260 -2.95 3.52 5.06
C LEU A 260 -1.60 4.26 4.98
N SER A 261 -0.71 3.98 5.94
CA SER A 261 0.68 4.43 5.90
C SER A 261 1.59 3.58 5.00
N HIS A 262 1.15 2.37 4.64
CA HIS A 262 1.87 1.49 3.74
C HIS A 262 1.36 1.68 2.31
N ILE A 263 2.25 1.59 1.31
CA ILE A 263 1.92 1.93 -0.08
C ILE A 263 0.72 1.14 -0.62
N TYR A 264 0.57 -0.12 -0.20
CA TYR A 264 -0.56 -0.97 -0.59
C TYR A 264 -1.90 -0.40 -0.08
N GLY A 265 -1.98 -0.04 1.20
CA GLY A 265 -3.17 0.60 1.76
C GLY A 265 -3.38 2.01 1.19
N LEU A 266 -2.31 2.76 1.00
CA LEU A 266 -2.35 4.14 0.50
C LEU A 266 -2.85 4.23 -0.95
N VAL A 267 -2.27 3.46 -1.87
CA VAL A 267 -2.57 3.60 -3.31
C VAL A 267 -3.68 2.66 -3.73
N VAL A 268 -3.57 1.35 -3.50
CA VAL A 268 -4.53 0.39 -4.04
C VAL A 268 -5.87 0.51 -3.31
N ILE A 269 -5.83 0.53 -1.98
CA ILE A 269 -7.05 0.57 -1.18
C ILE A 269 -7.60 2.00 -1.13
N ALA A 270 -6.91 2.96 -0.53
CA ALA A 270 -7.51 4.26 -0.27
C ALA A 270 -7.73 5.10 -1.53
N GLN A 271 -6.85 5.06 -2.52
CA GLN A 271 -6.97 5.90 -3.71
C GLN A 271 -7.57 5.18 -4.93
N GLY A 272 -7.13 3.95 -5.21
CA GLY A 272 -7.62 3.16 -6.34
C GLY A 272 -9.12 2.88 -6.25
N THR A 273 -9.60 2.43 -5.09
CA THR A 273 -11.03 2.12 -4.91
C THR A 273 -11.90 3.38 -4.94
N THR A 274 -11.49 4.45 -4.26
CA THR A 274 -12.24 5.72 -4.20
C THR A 274 -12.27 6.44 -5.54
N TYR A 275 -11.24 6.29 -6.36
CA TYR A 275 -11.21 6.77 -7.75
C TYR A 275 -12.22 6.01 -8.64
N ARG A 276 -12.38 4.70 -8.40
CA ARG A 276 -13.41 3.86 -9.06
C ARG A 276 -14.83 4.09 -8.52
N GLY A 277 -14.96 4.85 -7.43
CA GLY A 277 -16.24 5.15 -6.77
C GLY A 277 -16.74 4.03 -5.87
N ASP A 278 -15.86 3.12 -5.46
CA ASP A 278 -16.16 2.06 -4.50
C ASP A 278 -16.28 2.62 -3.08
N GLU A 279 -16.97 1.88 -2.23
CA GLU A 279 -17.04 2.16 -0.80
C GLU A 279 -15.98 1.36 -0.04
N ILE A 280 -15.29 2.06 0.84
CA ILE A 280 -14.30 1.46 1.73
C ILE A 280 -14.75 1.66 3.17
N ILE A 281 -14.86 0.52 3.85
CA ILE A 281 -15.11 0.46 5.28
C ILE A 281 -13.78 0.52 6.03
N ILE A 282 -13.47 1.67 6.63
CA ILE A 282 -12.19 1.89 7.31
C ILE A 282 -12.18 1.22 8.69
N LEU A 283 -11.27 0.26 8.87
CA LEU A 283 -10.97 -0.36 10.15
C LEU A 283 -9.62 0.15 10.66
N PRO A 284 -9.52 0.62 11.93
CA PRO A 284 -8.28 1.17 12.48
C PRO A 284 -7.07 0.24 12.41
N LYS A 285 -7.31 -1.07 12.57
CA LYS A 285 -6.33 -2.15 12.47
C LYS A 285 -7.03 -3.48 12.22
N PHE A 286 -6.26 -4.51 11.87
CA PHE A 286 -6.76 -5.88 11.75
C PHE A 286 -7.06 -6.49 13.14
N GLU A 287 -8.28 -7.01 13.28
CA GLU A 287 -8.70 -7.91 14.35
C GLU A 287 -9.66 -8.94 13.73
N LEU A 288 -9.40 -10.24 13.87
CA LEU A 288 -10.10 -11.29 13.11
C LEU A 288 -11.63 -11.26 13.31
N ASN A 289 -12.11 -11.08 14.54
CA ASN A 289 -13.54 -11.01 14.84
C ASN A 289 -14.21 -9.81 14.15
N SER A 290 -13.62 -8.63 14.28
CA SER A 290 -14.14 -7.40 13.66
C SER A 290 -14.10 -7.49 12.14
N PHE A 291 -13.03 -8.05 11.57
CA PHE A 291 -12.90 -8.32 10.14
C PHE A 291 -14.02 -9.22 9.62
N LEU A 292 -14.25 -10.38 10.24
CA LEU A 292 -15.30 -11.32 9.84
C LEU A 292 -16.71 -10.72 10.02
N ASN A 293 -16.94 -9.99 11.12
CA ASN A 293 -18.20 -9.29 11.35
C ASN A 293 -18.45 -8.24 10.26
N SER A 294 -17.45 -7.41 9.93
CA SER A 294 -17.58 -6.38 8.90
C SER A 294 -17.90 -6.98 7.52
N ILE A 295 -17.34 -8.14 7.17
CA ILE A 295 -17.69 -8.84 5.93
C ILE A 295 -19.21 -9.15 5.89
N GLN A 296 -19.72 -9.75 6.96
CA GLN A 296 -21.14 -10.12 7.07
C GLN A 296 -22.06 -8.90 7.08
N GLN A 297 -21.77 -7.90 7.92
CA GLN A 297 -22.63 -6.75 8.15
C GLN A 297 -22.72 -5.85 6.90
N TYR A 298 -21.58 -5.58 6.26
CA TYR A 298 -21.49 -4.66 5.12
C TYR A 298 -21.54 -5.37 3.77
N LYS A 299 -21.69 -6.71 3.76
CA LYS A 299 -21.72 -7.53 2.53
C LYS A 299 -20.53 -7.22 1.62
N ILE A 300 -19.34 -7.24 2.20
CA ILE A 300 -18.08 -6.95 1.50
C ILE A 300 -17.89 -7.91 0.33
N GLN A 301 -17.52 -7.37 -0.82
CA GLN A 301 -17.37 -8.11 -2.08
C GLN A 301 -15.91 -8.43 -2.39
N THR A 302 -15.00 -7.50 -2.10
CA THR A 302 -13.57 -7.65 -2.34
C THR A 302 -12.77 -7.46 -1.07
N LEU A 303 -11.93 -8.44 -0.76
CA LEU A 303 -11.02 -8.41 0.39
C LEU A 303 -9.63 -7.98 -0.06
N TYR A 304 -9.09 -6.93 0.54
CA TYR A 304 -7.68 -6.54 0.41
C TYR A 304 -6.95 -7.00 1.67
N VAL A 305 -6.12 -8.03 1.54
CA VAL A 305 -5.48 -8.69 2.68
C VAL A 305 -4.01 -8.99 2.39
N VAL A 306 -3.32 -9.50 3.41
CA VAL A 306 -1.95 -10.00 3.31
C VAL A 306 -1.93 -11.49 3.69
N PRO A 307 -0.91 -12.27 3.28
CA PRO A 307 -0.85 -13.71 3.54
C PRO A 307 -1.10 -14.13 5.00
N PRO A 308 -0.57 -13.43 6.04
CA PRO A 308 -0.89 -13.76 7.43
C PRO A 308 -2.38 -13.74 7.77
N ILE A 309 -3.17 -12.86 7.15
CA ILE A 309 -4.62 -12.81 7.35
C ILE A 309 -5.29 -14.03 6.70
N ILE A 310 -4.81 -14.46 5.53
CA ILE A 310 -5.31 -15.66 4.85
C ILE A 310 -5.05 -16.90 5.71
N ILE A 311 -3.84 -17.03 6.27
CA ILE A 311 -3.49 -18.11 7.19
C ILE A 311 -4.44 -18.11 8.40
N GLN A 312 -4.68 -16.95 9.02
CA GLN A 312 -5.65 -16.82 10.11
C GLN A 312 -7.06 -17.22 9.67
N MET A 313 -7.49 -16.85 8.46
CA MET A 313 -8.78 -17.27 7.93
C MET A 313 -8.86 -18.78 7.77
N VAL A 314 -7.85 -19.44 7.18
CA VAL A 314 -7.81 -20.90 6.97
C VAL A 314 -7.85 -21.64 8.31
N ASN A 315 -7.00 -21.25 9.26
CA ASN A 315 -6.79 -21.96 10.53
C ASN A 315 -7.92 -21.79 11.55
N ASN A 316 -8.73 -20.72 11.48
CA ASN A 316 -9.75 -20.42 12.49
C ASN A 316 -11.18 -20.84 12.07
N HIS A 317 -11.36 -22.09 11.63
CA HIS A 317 -12.66 -22.61 11.15
C HIS A 317 -13.82 -22.35 12.12
N SER A 318 -13.67 -22.67 13.42
CA SER A 318 -14.75 -22.56 14.41
C SER A 318 -15.24 -21.13 14.65
N LEU A 319 -14.37 -20.14 14.44
CA LEU A 319 -14.75 -18.73 14.52
C LEU A 319 -15.36 -18.28 13.19
N ARG A 320 -14.70 -18.60 12.08
CA ARG A 320 -15.13 -18.25 10.72
C ARG A 320 -16.53 -18.77 10.40
N SER A 321 -16.87 -19.98 10.85
CA SER A 321 -18.19 -20.60 10.64
C SER A 321 -19.35 -19.88 11.33
N LYS A 322 -19.08 -18.88 12.18
CA LYS A 322 -20.10 -18.05 12.84
C LYS A 322 -20.55 -16.86 11.99
N TYR A 323 -19.88 -16.59 10.87
CA TYR A 323 -20.12 -15.42 10.04
C TYR A 323 -20.47 -15.83 8.61
N ASP A 324 -21.42 -15.11 8.01
CA ASP A 324 -21.76 -15.23 6.60
C ASP A 324 -20.77 -14.43 5.74
N LEU A 325 -19.92 -15.14 4.98
CA LEU A 325 -18.96 -14.55 4.04
C LEU A 325 -19.39 -14.74 2.57
N SER A 326 -20.65 -15.07 2.31
CA SER A 326 -21.14 -15.39 0.95
C SER A 326 -21.13 -14.21 -0.03
N SER A 327 -21.05 -12.97 0.47
CA SER A 327 -20.96 -11.76 -0.36
C SER A 327 -19.61 -11.60 -1.06
N VAL A 328 -18.56 -12.25 -0.55
CA VAL A 328 -17.21 -12.10 -1.09
C VAL A 328 -17.09 -12.84 -2.41
N ARG A 329 -16.60 -12.14 -3.43
CA ARG A 329 -16.32 -12.68 -4.77
C ARG A 329 -14.83 -12.75 -5.08
N SER A 330 -14.02 -11.88 -4.46
CA SER A 330 -12.61 -11.75 -4.78
C SER A 330 -11.80 -11.42 -3.55
N LEU A 331 -10.57 -11.90 -3.54
CA LEU A 331 -9.55 -11.54 -2.59
C LEU A 331 -8.32 -11.08 -3.37
N PHE A 332 -7.78 -9.91 -3.03
CA PHE A 332 -6.50 -9.42 -3.50
C PHE A 332 -5.51 -9.53 -2.35
N THR A 333 -4.42 -10.25 -2.59
CA THR A 333 -3.29 -10.37 -1.67
C THR A 333 -1.99 -9.88 -2.29
N GLY A 334 -1.06 -9.40 -1.46
CA GLY A 334 0.27 -8.98 -1.89
C GLY A 334 1.12 -8.63 -0.68
N ALA A 335 2.19 -7.87 -0.91
CA ALA A 335 3.18 -7.40 0.08
C ALA A 335 4.04 -8.48 0.75
N ALA A 336 3.64 -9.75 0.70
CA ALA A 336 4.45 -10.89 1.11
C ALA A 336 4.10 -12.13 0.24
N PRO A 337 4.99 -13.14 0.17
CA PRO A 337 4.71 -14.40 -0.51
C PRO A 337 3.47 -15.08 0.07
N LEU A 338 2.58 -15.55 -0.80
CA LEU A 338 1.52 -16.49 -0.43
C LEU A 338 1.89 -17.86 -1.01
N GLY A 339 2.12 -18.84 -0.13
CA GLY A 339 2.37 -20.22 -0.56
C GLY A 339 1.16 -20.80 -1.30
N THR A 340 1.43 -21.53 -2.39
CA THR A 340 0.40 -22.17 -3.22
C THR A 340 -0.55 -23.03 -2.40
N GLU A 341 -0.03 -23.80 -1.45
CA GLU A 341 -0.79 -24.69 -0.57
C GLU A 341 -1.81 -23.91 0.29
N THR A 342 -1.41 -22.78 0.85
CA THR A 342 -2.32 -21.90 1.63
C THR A 342 -3.40 -21.28 0.73
N ALA A 343 -3.04 -20.90 -0.49
CA ALA A 343 -3.98 -20.39 -1.48
C ALA A 343 -5.00 -21.47 -1.89
N GLU A 344 -4.55 -22.70 -2.10
CA GLU A 344 -5.39 -23.86 -2.39
C GLU A 344 -6.32 -24.20 -1.23
N ASP A 345 -5.84 -24.15 0.01
CA ASP A 345 -6.67 -24.40 1.19
C ASP A 345 -7.77 -23.36 1.34
N LEU A 346 -7.45 -22.08 1.11
CA LEU A 346 -8.48 -21.05 1.05
C LEU A 346 -9.47 -21.31 -0.11
N HIS A 347 -8.99 -21.72 -1.28
CA HIS A 347 -9.83 -22.01 -2.44
C HIS A 347 -10.77 -23.21 -2.18
N LYS A 348 -10.30 -24.26 -1.49
CA LYS A 348 -11.14 -25.40 -1.08
C LYS A 348 -12.28 -24.95 -0.16
N ILE A 349 -12.02 -23.99 0.74
CA ILE A 349 -13.02 -23.43 1.64
C ILE A 349 -14.01 -22.52 0.88
N TYR A 350 -13.49 -21.69 -0.03
CA TYR A 350 -14.26 -20.70 -0.79
C TYR A 350 -14.02 -20.84 -2.30
N PRO A 351 -14.59 -21.87 -2.97
CA PRO A 351 -14.28 -22.17 -4.37
C PRO A 351 -14.79 -21.12 -5.36
N LYS A 352 -15.71 -20.25 -4.93
CA LYS A 352 -16.24 -19.14 -5.73
C LYS A 352 -15.37 -17.89 -5.68
N TRP A 353 -14.39 -17.82 -4.78
CA TRP A 353 -13.55 -16.64 -4.64
C TRP A 353 -12.46 -16.63 -5.70
N ALA A 354 -12.35 -15.50 -6.39
CA ALA A 354 -11.16 -15.18 -7.18
C ALA A 354 -10.01 -14.80 -6.22
N ILE A 355 -9.09 -15.73 -5.97
CA ILE A 355 -7.88 -15.49 -5.17
C ILE A 355 -6.83 -14.90 -6.10
N ARG A 356 -6.67 -13.58 -6.03
CA ARG A 356 -5.75 -12.80 -6.86
C ARG A 356 -4.54 -12.41 -6.04
N GLN A 357 -3.36 -12.66 -6.57
CA GLN A 357 -2.11 -12.23 -5.97
C GLN A 357 -1.48 -11.15 -6.85
N GLY A 358 -0.96 -10.11 -6.21
CA GLY A 358 -0.25 -9.02 -6.88
C GLY A 358 1.10 -8.78 -6.24
N TYR A 359 2.02 -8.29 -7.05
CA TYR A 359 3.35 -7.91 -6.63
C TYR A 359 3.62 -6.44 -6.95
N GLY A 360 4.40 -5.82 -6.08
CA GLY A 360 4.69 -4.39 -6.12
C GLY A 360 5.50 -3.97 -4.91
N LEU A 361 6.13 -2.80 -5.01
CA LEU A 361 6.96 -2.22 -3.97
C LEU A 361 6.54 -0.77 -3.68
N THR A 362 7.12 -0.17 -2.64
CA THR A 362 6.94 1.27 -2.40
C THR A 362 7.53 2.08 -3.54
N GLU A 363 8.64 1.60 -4.08
CA GLU A 363 9.45 2.17 -5.15
C GLU A 363 8.77 2.09 -6.54
N THR A 364 7.66 1.37 -6.66
CA THR A 364 6.88 1.27 -7.91
C THR A 364 5.52 1.93 -7.84
N SER A 365 5.17 2.56 -6.70
CA SER A 365 3.94 3.31 -6.44
C SER A 365 2.62 2.60 -6.80
N THR A 366 2.63 1.32 -7.15
CA THR A 366 2.61 0.22 -6.17
C THR A 366 2.69 -1.06 -6.98
N VAL A 367 1.62 -1.41 -7.68
CA VAL A 367 1.48 -2.71 -8.34
C VAL A 367 2.28 -2.75 -9.64
N VAL A 368 3.02 -3.83 -9.87
CA VAL A 368 3.78 -4.15 -11.08
C VAL A 368 3.04 -5.21 -11.91
N CYS A 369 2.59 -6.26 -11.23
CA CYS A 369 1.78 -7.33 -11.81
C CYS A 369 0.69 -7.79 -10.83
N VAL A 370 -0.38 -8.36 -11.38
CA VAL A 370 -1.47 -8.94 -10.60
C VAL A 370 -2.14 -10.06 -11.37
N SER A 371 -2.72 -11.05 -10.68
CA SER A 371 -3.58 -12.04 -11.32
C SER A 371 -4.88 -11.38 -11.82
N SER A 372 -5.24 -11.66 -13.07
CA SER A 372 -6.57 -11.36 -13.60
C SER A 372 -7.56 -12.43 -13.14
N VAL A 373 -8.81 -12.05 -12.88
CA VAL A 373 -9.87 -13.05 -12.57
C VAL A 373 -10.14 -14.02 -13.73
N LYS A 374 -9.66 -13.70 -14.95
CA LYS A 374 -9.76 -14.58 -16.13
C LYS A 374 -8.60 -15.58 -16.23
N ASP A 375 -7.51 -15.35 -15.51
CA ASP A 375 -6.27 -16.13 -15.61
C ASP A 375 -5.60 -16.23 -14.23
N ILE A 376 -6.27 -16.93 -13.31
CA ILE A 376 -5.73 -17.17 -11.96
C ILE A 376 -4.89 -18.44 -12.01
N TRP A 377 -3.64 -18.30 -11.56
CA TRP A 377 -2.74 -19.42 -11.30
C TRP A 377 -2.18 -19.26 -9.89
N LEU A 378 -2.61 -20.12 -8.96
CA LEU A 378 -2.21 -20.01 -7.54
C LEU A 378 -0.69 -20.13 -7.39
N GLY A 379 -0.11 -19.26 -6.56
CA GLY A 379 1.35 -19.08 -6.42
C GLY A 379 1.96 -18.07 -7.41
N SER A 380 1.24 -17.69 -8.47
CA SER A 380 1.68 -16.65 -9.41
C SER A 380 1.24 -15.26 -8.96
N CYS A 381 2.09 -14.26 -9.19
CA CYS A 381 1.74 -12.84 -9.07
C CYS A 381 1.00 -12.30 -10.31
N GLY A 382 0.72 -13.16 -11.31
CA GLY A 382 -0.03 -12.82 -12.51
C GLY A 382 0.77 -12.05 -13.55
N SER A 383 0.06 -11.39 -14.46
CA SER A 383 0.64 -10.66 -15.58
C SER A 383 0.94 -9.20 -15.24
N LEU A 384 1.90 -8.60 -15.96
CA LEU A 384 2.20 -7.17 -15.89
C LEU A 384 0.94 -6.32 -16.14
N ILE A 385 0.79 -5.24 -15.37
CA ILE A 385 -0.29 -4.26 -15.57
C ILE A 385 0.08 -3.27 -16.71
N PRO A 386 -0.89 -2.51 -17.27
CA PRO A 386 -0.67 -1.67 -18.44
C PRO A 386 0.54 -0.75 -18.29
N GLY A 387 1.40 -0.66 -19.31
CA GLY A 387 2.52 0.28 -19.34
C GLY A 387 3.68 -0.05 -18.40
N VAL A 388 3.65 -1.22 -17.75
CA VAL A 388 4.80 -1.76 -17.02
C VAL A 388 5.60 -2.65 -17.96
N ARG A 389 6.91 -2.45 -18.01
CA ARG A 389 7.88 -3.31 -18.72
C ARG A 389 8.76 -3.98 -17.69
N ALA A 390 9.16 -5.22 -17.96
CA ALA A 390 10.07 -5.96 -17.09
C ALA A 390 11.19 -6.65 -17.87
N LYS A 391 12.31 -6.90 -17.19
CA LYS A 391 13.41 -7.76 -17.61
C LYS A 391 13.78 -8.65 -16.44
N LEU A 392 14.40 -9.79 -16.75
CA LEU A 392 15.12 -10.61 -15.77
C LEU A 392 16.62 -10.46 -16.04
N VAL A 393 17.41 -10.28 -14.99
CA VAL A 393 18.87 -10.11 -15.09
C VAL A 393 19.55 -11.07 -14.13
N ASN A 394 20.50 -11.85 -14.63
CA ASN A 394 21.24 -12.79 -13.79
C ASN A 394 22.28 -12.07 -12.89
N PRO A 395 22.94 -12.77 -11.95
CA PRO A 395 23.94 -12.15 -11.07
C PRO A 395 25.12 -11.47 -11.80
N GLU A 396 25.45 -11.93 -13.01
CA GLU A 396 26.50 -11.35 -13.85
C GLU A 396 26.05 -10.09 -14.62
N GLY A 397 24.77 -9.69 -14.51
CA GLY A 397 24.23 -8.52 -15.20
C GLY A 397 23.76 -8.80 -16.63
N VAL A 398 23.64 -10.08 -17.02
CA VAL A 398 23.18 -10.51 -18.34
C VAL A 398 21.67 -10.71 -18.33
N GLU A 399 20.99 -10.24 -19.38
CA GLU A 399 19.54 -10.45 -19.52
C GLU A 399 19.21 -11.94 -19.67
N VAL A 400 18.35 -12.42 -18.78
CA VAL A 400 17.74 -13.75 -18.88
C VAL A 400 16.61 -13.69 -19.92
N THR A 401 16.67 -14.58 -20.91
CA THR A 401 15.74 -14.58 -22.06
C THR A 401 14.92 -15.84 -22.18
N ALA A 402 15.25 -16.91 -21.44
CA ALA A 402 14.47 -18.13 -21.39
C ALA A 402 13.32 -18.00 -20.39
N LEU A 403 12.21 -18.69 -20.68
CA LEU A 403 11.10 -18.86 -19.76
C LEU A 403 11.47 -19.88 -18.67
N ASN A 404 10.94 -19.70 -17.46
CA ASN A 404 11.20 -20.52 -16.27
C ASN A 404 12.68 -20.54 -15.81
N GLU A 405 13.45 -19.53 -16.20
CA GLU A 405 14.80 -19.30 -15.68
C GLU A 405 14.77 -18.13 -14.68
N PRO A 406 15.30 -18.29 -13.46
CA PRO A 406 15.28 -17.24 -12.46
C PRO A 406 16.29 -16.13 -12.78
N GLY A 407 15.91 -14.90 -12.43
CA GLY A 407 16.80 -13.75 -12.45
C GLY A 407 16.23 -12.60 -11.62
N GLU A 408 17.03 -11.59 -11.35
CA GLU A 408 16.55 -10.38 -10.70
C GLU A 408 15.51 -9.68 -11.58
N LEU A 409 14.35 -9.40 -11.00
CA LEU A 409 13.31 -8.63 -11.66
C LEU A 409 13.72 -7.15 -11.73
N VAL A 410 13.72 -6.61 -12.94
CA VAL A 410 13.99 -5.21 -13.21
C VAL A 410 12.81 -4.59 -13.94
N VAL A 411 12.28 -3.48 -13.45
CA VAL A 411 11.01 -2.90 -13.91
C VAL A 411 11.16 -1.48 -14.45
N GLN A 412 10.33 -1.12 -15.41
CA GLN A 412 10.19 0.25 -15.92
C GLN A 412 8.70 0.59 -16.05
N SER A 413 8.28 1.71 -15.48
CA SER A 413 6.90 2.21 -15.49
C SER A 413 6.87 3.68 -15.12
N LYS A 414 5.84 4.43 -15.54
CA LYS A 414 5.59 5.80 -15.05
C LYS A 414 5.24 5.84 -13.56
N SER A 415 4.91 4.69 -12.96
CA SER A 415 4.70 4.56 -11.51
C SER A 415 6.01 4.37 -10.71
N VAL A 416 7.15 4.12 -11.37
CA VAL A 416 8.46 4.05 -10.69
C VAL A 416 8.79 5.41 -10.10
N VAL A 417 9.17 5.40 -8.82
CA VAL A 417 9.35 6.59 -7.99
C VAL A 417 10.53 7.47 -8.41
N LEU A 418 10.64 8.66 -7.82
CA LEU A 418 11.73 9.59 -8.09
C LEU A 418 13.08 9.03 -7.63
N GLY A 419 13.08 8.45 -6.43
CA GLY A 419 14.23 7.85 -5.78
C GLY A 419 14.09 7.85 -4.26
N TYR A 420 15.20 7.62 -3.57
CA TYR A 420 15.34 7.73 -2.13
C TYR A 420 15.85 9.12 -1.73
N LEU A 421 15.25 9.68 -0.69
CA LEU A 421 15.63 10.97 -0.12
C LEU A 421 17.04 10.91 0.48
N ASN A 422 17.92 11.82 0.02
CA ASN A 422 19.28 12.01 0.53
C ASN A 422 20.11 10.71 0.58
N ASN A 423 19.96 9.85 -0.42
CA ASN A 423 20.65 8.56 -0.47
C ASN A 423 21.12 8.21 -1.89
N ASP A 424 22.11 8.96 -2.37
CA ASP A 424 22.65 8.86 -3.73
C ASP A 424 23.15 7.45 -4.05
N LYS A 425 23.84 6.80 -3.10
CA LYS A 425 24.30 5.41 -3.26
C LYS A 425 23.13 4.46 -3.55
N ALA A 426 22.06 4.51 -2.75
CA ALA A 426 20.89 3.65 -2.99
C ALA A 426 20.20 4.01 -4.30
N ASN A 427 20.21 5.28 -4.71
CA ASN A 427 19.63 5.71 -5.98
C ASN A 427 20.41 5.15 -7.18
N GLU A 428 21.73 5.25 -7.18
CA GLU A 428 22.59 4.72 -8.24
C GLU A 428 22.52 3.19 -8.35
N GLU A 429 22.45 2.50 -7.21
CA GLU A 429 22.32 1.04 -7.16
C GLU A 429 20.94 0.56 -7.66
N THR A 430 19.88 1.32 -7.41
CA THR A 430 18.49 0.90 -7.67
C THR A 430 17.98 1.35 -9.03
N PHE A 431 18.27 2.58 -9.46
CA PHE A 431 17.69 3.19 -10.66
C PHE A 431 18.75 3.37 -11.75
N ILE A 432 18.82 2.40 -12.66
CA ILE A 432 19.81 2.35 -13.73
C ILE A 432 19.24 2.95 -15.02
N ALA A 433 20.10 3.57 -15.83
CA ALA A 433 19.69 4.14 -17.12
C ALA A 433 19.26 3.04 -18.10
N ASP A 434 18.22 3.30 -18.89
CA ASP A 434 17.91 2.49 -20.07
C ASP A 434 18.83 2.89 -21.23
N THR A 435 19.67 1.99 -21.72
CA THR A 435 20.60 2.25 -22.84
C THR A 435 19.88 2.59 -24.14
N ASP A 436 18.61 2.19 -24.24
CA ASP A 436 17.74 2.48 -25.40
C ASP A 436 17.01 3.83 -25.27
N GLY A 437 17.25 4.59 -24.19
CA GLY A 437 16.73 5.94 -24.01
C GLY A 437 15.27 6.04 -23.56
N ASN A 438 14.61 4.94 -23.15
CA ASN A 438 13.19 4.97 -22.75
C ASN A 438 12.95 5.32 -21.27
N GLY A 439 13.94 5.89 -20.59
CA GLY A 439 13.87 6.29 -19.18
C GLY A 439 14.86 5.53 -18.31
N ARG A 440 14.38 5.02 -17.16
CA ARG A 440 15.20 4.28 -16.19
C ARG A 440 14.56 2.95 -15.86
N TRP A 441 15.41 1.96 -15.64
CA TRP A 441 15.06 0.67 -15.07
C TRP A 441 15.25 0.74 -13.55
N MET A 442 14.36 0.11 -12.81
CA MET A 442 14.46 -0.07 -11.36
C MET A 442 14.75 -1.53 -11.05
N ARG A 443 15.86 -1.80 -10.37
CA ARG A 443 16.19 -3.09 -9.78
C ARG A 443 15.31 -3.33 -8.56
N THR A 444 14.51 -4.40 -8.58
CA THR A 444 13.60 -4.70 -7.46
C THR A 444 14.33 -5.31 -6.26
N GLY A 445 15.46 -5.96 -6.47
CA GLY A 445 16.13 -6.76 -5.45
C GLY A 445 15.44 -8.11 -5.17
N ASP A 446 14.45 -8.48 -5.99
CA ASP A 446 13.71 -9.73 -5.89
C ASP A 446 14.05 -10.65 -7.07
N GLU A 447 14.27 -11.93 -6.78
CA GLU A 447 14.45 -12.96 -7.80
C GLU A 447 13.07 -13.42 -8.28
N ALA A 448 12.92 -13.53 -9.60
CA ALA A 448 11.68 -13.88 -10.24
C ALA A 448 11.90 -14.80 -11.44
N GLU A 449 10.84 -15.51 -11.78
CA GLU A 449 10.73 -16.29 -13.01
C GLU A 449 9.52 -15.82 -13.81
N ILE A 450 9.63 -15.89 -15.13
CA ILE A 450 8.51 -15.69 -16.04
C ILE A 450 8.11 -17.03 -16.63
N ARG A 451 6.87 -17.41 -16.37
CA ARG A 451 6.28 -18.69 -16.77
C ARG A 451 5.05 -18.43 -17.64
N ILE A 452 4.64 -19.42 -18.43
CA ILE A 452 3.42 -19.34 -19.22
C ILE A 452 2.29 -20.00 -18.44
N SER A 453 1.20 -19.24 -18.21
CA SER A 453 0.01 -19.73 -17.53
C SER A 453 -0.67 -20.84 -18.32
N PRO A 454 -1.54 -21.65 -17.69
CA PRO A 454 -2.39 -22.60 -18.42
C PRO A 454 -3.24 -21.94 -19.51
N SER A 455 -3.53 -20.64 -19.40
CA SER A 455 -4.25 -19.85 -20.41
C SER A 455 -3.36 -19.30 -21.52
N GLY A 456 -2.05 -19.56 -21.47
CA GLY A 456 -1.08 -19.19 -22.50
C GLY A 456 -0.46 -17.79 -22.35
N ASN A 457 -0.58 -17.14 -21.19
CA ASN A 457 -0.06 -15.78 -20.97
C ASN A 457 1.17 -15.77 -20.07
N GLU A 458 2.05 -14.78 -20.22
CA GLU A 458 3.18 -14.59 -19.31
C GLU A 458 2.71 -14.19 -17.90
N HIS A 459 3.24 -14.90 -16.92
CA HIS A 459 2.97 -14.77 -15.51
C HIS A 459 4.30 -14.65 -14.76
N ILE A 460 4.34 -13.75 -13.77
CA ILE A 460 5.50 -13.55 -12.91
C ILE A 460 5.33 -14.40 -11.64
N PHE A 461 6.38 -15.13 -11.32
CA PHE A 461 6.56 -15.82 -10.04
C PHE A 461 7.70 -15.15 -9.30
N ILE A 462 7.45 -14.70 -8.08
CA ILE A 462 8.52 -14.20 -7.21
C ILE A 462 9.04 -15.40 -6.44
N VAL A 463 10.34 -15.65 -6.56
CA VAL A 463 11.03 -16.76 -5.89
C VAL A 463 11.31 -16.35 -4.44
N ASP A 464 12.13 -15.32 -4.26
CA ASP A 464 12.40 -14.71 -2.95
C ASP A 464 13.13 -13.36 -3.12
N ARG A 465 13.46 -12.71 -2.01
CA ARG A 465 14.39 -11.58 -2.00
C ARG A 465 15.82 -12.07 -2.17
N ILE A 466 16.58 -11.46 -3.09
CA ILE A 466 17.97 -11.84 -3.38
C ILE A 466 18.86 -11.84 -2.13
N LYS A 467 18.59 -10.92 -1.18
CA LYS A 467 19.35 -10.84 0.08
C LYS A 467 18.90 -11.82 1.17
N GLU A 468 17.71 -12.39 1.04
CA GLU A 468 17.16 -13.36 1.99
C GLU A 468 17.49 -14.80 1.54
N LEU A 469 17.85 -15.00 0.27
CA LEU A 469 18.34 -16.28 -0.26
C LEU A 469 19.53 -16.84 0.53
N ILE A 470 19.37 -18.06 1.02
CA ILE A 470 20.35 -18.78 1.84
C ILE A 470 21.33 -19.51 0.93
N LYS A 471 22.63 -19.27 1.10
CA LYS A 471 23.70 -19.79 0.25
C LYS A 471 24.24 -21.12 0.80
N VAL A 472 23.58 -22.21 0.45
CA VAL A 472 23.95 -23.56 0.90
C VAL A 472 24.81 -24.25 -0.17
N LYS A 473 26.12 -24.40 0.08
CA LYS A 473 27.07 -25.08 -0.83
C LYS A 473 27.06 -24.51 -2.26
N GLY A 474 26.84 -23.19 -2.38
CA GLY A 474 26.75 -22.50 -3.67
C GLY A 474 25.37 -22.55 -4.34
N LEU A 475 24.38 -23.24 -3.75
CA LEU A 475 22.98 -23.17 -4.15
C LEU A 475 22.30 -22.01 -3.43
N GLN A 476 21.39 -21.33 -4.11
CA GLN A 476 20.51 -20.33 -3.51
C GLN A 476 19.22 -21.02 -3.10
N VAL A 477 18.91 -20.98 -1.80
CA VAL A 477 17.71 -21.59 -1.22
C VAL A 477 16.80 -20.49 -0.71
N ALA A 478 15.57 -20.45 -1.19
CA ALA A 478 14.57 -19.47 -0.77
C ALA A 478 13.99 -19.79 0.61
N PRO A 479 14.16 -18.93 1.64
CA PRO A 479 13.42 -19.05 2.89
C PRO A 479 11.92 -19.23 2.71
N ALA A 480 11.30 -18.47 1.79
CA ALA A 480 9.86 -18.48 1.59
C ALA A 480 9.33 -19.86 1.15
N GLU A 481 10.10 -20.60 0.35
CA GLU A 481 9.74 -21.97 -0.06
C GLU A 481 9.78 -22.94 1.14
N LEU A 482 10.81 -22.82 1.99
CA LEU A 482 10.94 -23.62 3.21
C LEU A 482 9.85 -23.28 4.23
N GLU A 483 9.51 -22.00 4.38
CA GLU A 483 8.43 -21.51 5.22
C GLU A 483 7.07 -22.03 4.75
N ALA A 484 6.78 -21.96 3.45
CA ALA A 484 5.56 -22.52 2.89
C ALA A 484 5.41 -24.00 3.23
N HIS A 485 6.48 -24.78 3.03
CA HIS A 485 6.49 -26.21 3.35
C HIS A 485 6.31 -26.48 4.86
N LEU A 486 6.91 -25.68 5.73
CA LEU A 486 6.75 -25.79 7.19
C LEU A 486 5.33 -25.44 7.64
N LEU A 487 4.74 -24.39 7.06
CA LEU A 487 3.37 -23.94 7.35
C LEU A 487 2.31 -24.97 6.94
N ALA A 488 2.60 -25.84 5.97
CA ALA A 488 1.74 -26.96 5.62
C ALA A 488 1.62 -28.03 6.72
N HIS A 489 2.53 -28.04 7.71
CA HIS A 489 2.50 -29.03 8.79
C HIS A 489 1.45 -28.64 9.87
N PRO A 490 0.51 -29.54 10.24
CA PRO A 490 -0.67 -29.21 11.09
C PRO A 490 -0.37 -28.86 12.55
N SER A 491 0.90 -28.79 12.95
CA SER A 491 1.34 -28.38 14.29
C SER A 491 2.06 -27.03 14.30
N VAL A 492 2.29 -26.44 13.12
CA VAL A 492 2.95 -25.15 12.93
C VAL A 492 1.87 -24.08 12.81
N ALA A 493 1.89 -23.10 13.70
CA ALA A 493 1.01 -21.93 13.64
C ALA A 493 1.60 -20.81 12.78
N ASP A 494 2.93 -20.68 12.85
CA ASP A 494 3.72 -19.69 12.13
C ASP A 494 5.19 -20.13 12.11
N CYS A 495 5.98 -19.64 11.16
CA CYS A 495 7.42 -19.87 11.15
C CYS A 495 8.18 -18.78 10.41
N ALA A 496 9.48 -18.71 10.69
CA ALA A 496 10.43 -17.93 9.90
C ALA A 496 11.70 -18.75 9.68
N VAL A 497 12.25 -18.72 8.47
CA VAL A 497 13.49 -19.39 8.10
C VAL A 497 14.56 -18.33 7.85
N ILE A 498 15.73 -18.51 8.48
CA ILE A 498 16.87 -17.60 8.31
C ILE A 498 18.13 -18.37 7.92
N PRO A 499 19.07 -17.73 7.22
CA PRO A 499 20.42 -18.26 7.09
C PRO A 499 21.14 -18.25 8.45
N ILE A 500 21.85 -19.32 8.77
CA ILE A 500 22.89 -19.32 9.82
C ILE A 500 24.22 -19.76 9.21
N PRO A 501 25.36 -19.18 9.66
CA PRO A 501 26.68 -19.60 9.18
C PRO A 501 26.95 -21.08 9.46
N ASP A 502 27.57 -21.77 8.49
CA ASP A 502 28.03 -23.15 8.61
C ASP A 502 29.41 -23.30 7.95
N ASP A 503 30.36 -23.89 8.67
CA ASP A 503 31.76 -23.97 8.22
C ASP A 503 31.95 -24.82 6.95
N ALA A 504 31.04 -25.77 6.67
CA ALA A 504 31.14 -26.67 5.52
C ALA A 504 30.25 -26.27 4.34
N ALA A 505 29.11 -25.63 4.61
CA ALA A 505 28.12 -25.26 3.61
C ALA A 505 28.09 -23.76 3.30
N GLY A 506 28.85 -22.92 4.02
CA GLY A 506 28.74 -21.47 3.98
C GLY A 506 27.57 -21.01 4.85
N GLU A 507 26.35 -21.34 4.44
CA GLU A 507 25.13 -21.13 5.23
C GLU A 507 24.28 -22.41 5.25
N VAL A 508 23.45 -22.54 6.28
CA VAL A 508 22.35 -23.53 6.35
C VAL A 508 21.06 -22.88 6.83
N PRO A 509 19.89 -23.37 6.40
CA PRO A 509 18.61 -22.83 6.85
C PRO A 509 18.32 -23.23 8.31
N LYS A 510 17.88 -22.25 9.11
CA LYS A 510 17.35 -22.45 10.46
C LYS A 510 15.93 -21.93 10.55
N ALA A 511 15.00 -22.79 10.96
CA ALA A 511 13.61 -22.42 11.19
C ALA A 511 13.36 -22.05 12.67
N TYR A 512 12.65 -20.95 12.90
CA TYR A 512 11.95 -20.65 14.16
C TYR A 512 10.47 -21.00 13.95
N VAL A 513 9.92 -21.83 14.83
CA VAL A 513 8.57 -22.39 14.66
C VAL A 513 7.71 -22.01 15.86
N VAL A 514 6.58 -21.36 15.59
CA VAL A 514 5.50 -21.16 16.56
C VAL A 514 4.59 -22.37 16.48
N LYS A 515 4.42 -23.10 17.58
CA LYS A 515 3.51 -24.25 17.64
C LYS A 515 2.07 -23.77 17.78
N ILE A 516 1.12 -24.49 17.20
CA ILE A 516 -0.30 -24.28 17.49
C ILE A 516 -0.54 -24.49 18.99
N SER A 517 -1.00 -23.43 19.67
CA SER A 517 -1.40 -23.53 21.07
C SER A 517 -2.71 -24.32 21.16
N VAL A 518 -2.63 -25.58 21.58
CA VAL A 518 -3.83 -26.31 22.00
C VAL A 518 -4.32 -25.66 23.28
N SER A 519 -5.32 -24.76 23.18
CA SER A 519 -6.03 -24.33 24.37
C SER A 519 -6.61 -25.58 25.02
N ARG A 520 -6.16 -25.86 26.26
CA ARG A 520 -6.72 -26.92 27.10
C ARG A 520 -8.17 -26.56 27.43
N TYR A 521 -9.11 -26.88 26.56
CA TYR A 521 -10.48 -27.10 26.98
C TYR A 521 -10.48 -28.38 27.82
N ARG A 522 -10.39 -28.22 29.14
CA ARG A 522 -10.84 -29.26 30.07
C ARG A 522 -12.32 -29.52 29.75
N ARG A 523 -12.63 -30.79 29.52
CA ARG A 523 -13.99 -31.32 29.39
C ARG A 523 -14.87 -30.91 30.55
#